data_AF-B9EP46-F1
#
_entry.id   AF-B9EP46-F1
#
_cell.length_a   1.000
_cell.length_b   1.000
_cell.length_c   1.000
_cell.angle_alpha   90.00
_cell.angle_beta   90.00
_cell.angle_gamma   90.00
#
_symmetry.space_group_name_H-M   'P 1'
#
loop_
_entity.id
_entity.type
_entity.pdbx_description
1 polymer ?
#
loop_
_entity_poly.entity_id
_entity_poly.type
_entity_poly.pdbx_seq_one_letter_code
_entity_poly.pdbx_strand_id
1 'polypeptide(L)'
;MGFMLSKSMDQNFKKQQEFMLHNARLQMERQILMQNQMRERQMAMQIAWSREFLKYYGTFFSLAALGLTIGAIKKKKSVLFAPVVPLSFVLVYQMDMAYGTLIYRMRGEAESIMVAEHDRLDLPHGVPNFESIEKARRAKTALGSLFEK
;
A
#
# COMPACT_ATOMS: atom_id res chain seq x y z
N MET A 1 31.64 -15.29 52.80
CA MET A 1 30.42 -14.51 52.48
C MET A 1 30.40 -13.91 51.06
N GLY A 2 31.46 -13.99 50.23
CA GLY A 2 31.46 -13.44 48.85
C GLY A 2 30.85 -14.32 47.74
N PHE A 3 30.66 -15.63 47.99
CA PHE A 3 30.11 -16.58 47.01
C PHE A 3 28.58 -16.48 46.84
N MET A 4 27.87 -16.01 47.87
CA MET A 4 26.42 -15.79 47.81
C MET A 4 26.05 -14.49 47.08
N LEU A 5 26.95 -13.50 47.11
CA LEU A 5 26.77 -12.18 46.49
C LEU A 5 27.05 -12.21 44.98
N SER A 6 28.04 -13.00 44.54
CA SER A 6 28.30 -13.26 43.11
C SER A 6 27.20 -14.10 42.47
N LYS A 7 26.72 -15.15 43.14
CA LYS A 7 25.58 -15.94 42.64
C LYS A 7 24.29 -15.13 42.50
N SER A 8 23.99 -14.22 43.43
CA SER A 8 22.81 -13.36 43.33
C SER A 8 22.97 -12.27 42.26
N MET A 9 24.17 -11.72 42.06
CA MET A 9 24.47 -10.82 40.94
C MET A 9 24.34 -11.53 39.58
N ASP A 10 24.92 -12.71 39.41
CA ASP A 10 24.81 -13.48 38.15
C ASP A 10 23.36 -13.89 37.85
N GLN A 11 22.58 -14.25 38.87
CA GLN A 11 21.15 -14.51 38.71
C GLN A 11 20.37 -13.24 38.32
N ASN A 12 20.73 -12.08 38.87
CA ASN A 12 20.11 -10.81 38.48
C ASN A 12 20.50 -10.39 37.07
N PHE A 13 21.75 -10.58 36.65
CA PHE A 13 22.19 -10.34 35.27
C PHE A 13 21.48 -11.26 34.28
N LYS A 14 21.33 -12.55 34.61
CA LYS A 14 20.56 -13.49 33.79
C LYS A 14 19.09 -13.10 33.69
N LYS A 15 18.44 -12.75 34.81
CA LYS A 15 17.06 -12.24 34.81
C LYS A 15 16.93 -10.93 34.02
N GLN A 16 17.92 -10.05 34.09
CA GLN A 16 17.95 -8.81 33.31
C GLN A 16 18.12 -9.08 31.82
N GLN A 17 18.98 -10.03 31.43
CA GLN A 17 19.12 -10.48 30.04
C GLN A 17 17.83 -11.14 29.53
N GLU A 18 17.20 -12.01 30.33
CA GLU A 18 15.91 -12.63 30.01
C GLU A 18 14.81 -11.57 29.85
N PHE A 19 14.76 -10.57 30.73
CA PHE A 19 13.82 -9.46 30.63
C PHE A 19 14.08 -8.58 29.39
N MET A 20 15.34 -8.30 29.08
CA MET A 20 15.71 -7.57 27.85
C MET A 20 15.33 -8.35 26.59
N LEU A 21 15.61 -9.65 26.54
CA LEU A 21 15.21 -10.53 25.42
C LEU A 21 13.70 -10.61 25.29
N HIS A 22 12.97 -10.71 26.40
CA HIS A 22 11.52 -10.75 26.38
C HIS A 22 10.92 -9.42 25.90
N ASN A 23 11.46 -8.29 26.34
CA ASN A 23 11.05 -6.96 25.88
C ASN A 23 11.36 -6.76 24.38
N ALA A 24 12.53 -7.19 23.91
CA ALA A 24 12.88 -7.17 22.49
C ALA A 24 11.91 -8.00 21.64
N ARG A 25 11.53 -9.20 22.10
CA ARG A 25 10.49 -10.02 21.44
C ARG A 25 9.14 -9.32 21.41
N LEU A 26 8.70 -8.76 22.54
CA LEU A 26 7.44 -8.02 22.63
C LEU A 26 7.42 -6.79 21.70
N GLN A 27 8.55 -6.09 21.56
CA GLN A 27 8.67 -4.96 20.62
C GLN A 27 8.54 -5.43 19.17
N MET A 28 9.19 -6.55 18.80
CA MET A 28 9.07 -7.12 17.46
C MET A 28 7.65 -7.60 17.16
N GLU A 29 7.00 -8.30 18.10
CA GLU A 29 5.60 -8.73 17.96
C GLU A 29 4.66 -7.56 17.73
N ARG A 30 4.82 -6.46 18.49
CA ARG A 30 4.04 -5.23 18.31
C ARG A 30 4.30 -4.58 16.95
N GLN A 31 5.54 -4.56 16.47
CA GLN A 31 5.85 -4.02 15.14
C GLN A 31 5.20 -4.84 14.03
N ILE A 32 5.25 -6.17 14.10
CA ILE A 32 4.60 -7.06 13.12
C ILE A 32 3.09 -6.86 13.14
N LEU A 33 2.48 -6.83 14.33
CA LEU A 33 1.05 -6.57 14.48
C LEU A 33 0.66 -5.21 13.93
N MET A 34 1.44 -4.17 14.19
CA MET A 34 1.19 -2.83 13.64
C MET A 34 1.27 -2.83 12.12
N GLN A 35 2.28 -3.47 11.52
CA GLN A 35 2.40 -3.59 10.07
C GLN A 35 1.22 -4.34 9.46
N ASN A 36 0.80 -5.45 10.07
CA ASN A 36 -0.36 -6.22 9.60
C ASN A 36 -1.64 -5.39 9.69
N GLN A 37 -1.87 -4.69 10.81
CA GLN A 37 -3.04 -3.82 10.96
C GLN A 37 -3.03 -2.65 9.96
N MET A 38 -1.87 -2.05 9.68
CA MET A 38 -1.77 -0.99 8.69
C MET A 38 -2.07 -1.52 7.28
N ARG A 39 -1.56 -2.71 6.94
CA ARG A 39 -1.86 -3.38 5.66
C ARG A 39 -3.35 -3.71 5.53
N GLU A 40 -3.95 -4.29 6.57
CA GLU A 40 -5.39 -4.59 6.60
C GLU A 40 -6.24 -3.32 6.47
N ARG A 41 -5.88 -2.25 7.18
CA ARG A 41 -6.56 -0.96 7.09
C ARG A 41 -6.42 -0.32 5.71
N GLN A 42 -5.24 -0.40 5.08
CA GLN A 42 -5.03 0.10 3.72
C GLN A 42 -5.88 -0.67 2.70
N MET A 43 -5.93 -2.00 2.79
CA MET A 43 -6.79 -2.81 1.92
C MET A 43 -8.28 -2.51 2.16
N ALA A 44 -8.69 -2.40 3.42
CA ALA A 44 -10.07 -2.05 3.77
C ALA A 44 -10.46 -0.67 3.23
N MET A 45 -9.56 0.31 3.33
CA MET A 45 -9.77 1.65 2.75
C MET A 45 -9.85 1.61 1.23
N GLN A 46 -9.04 0.81 0.54
CA GLN A 46 -9.10 0.66 -0.91
C GLN A 46 -10.46 0.09 -1.36
N ILE A 47 -10.96 -0.92 -0.67
CA ILE A 47 -12.29 -1.51 -0.93
C ILE A 47 -13.41 -0.53 -0.59
N ALA A 48 -13.30 0.18 0.53
CA ALA A 48 -14.29 1.19 0.90
C ALA A 48 -14.33 2.32 -0.13
N TRP A 49 -13.18 2.78 -0.60
CA TRP A 49 -13.06 3.80 -1.63
C TRP A 49 -13.68 3.35 -2.96
N SER A 50 -13.43 2.11 -3.40
CA SER A 50 -14.04 1.61 -4.64
C SER A 50 -15.56 1.47 -4.54
N ARG A 51 -16.08 1.04 -3.39
CA ARG A 51 -17.53 1.02 -3.10
C ARG A 51 -18.15 2.41 -3.15
N GLU A 52 -17.46 3.39 -2.57
CA GLU A 52 -17.96 4.77 -2.57
C GLU A 52 -17.91 5.39 -3.96
N PHE A 53 -16.82 5.16 -4.70
CA PHE A 53 -16.70 5.56 -6.10
C PHE A 53 -17.83 5.01 -6.96
N LEU A 54 -18.18 3.72 -6.80
CA LEU A 54 -19.26 3.08 -7.54
C LEU A 54 -20.63 3.75 -7.31
N LYS A 55 -20.92 4.23 -6.10
CA LYS A 55 -22.18 4.95 -5.82
C LYS A 55 -22.29 6.25 -6.61
N TYR A 56 -21.25 7.09 -6.55
CA TYR A 56 -21.24 8.38 -7.24
C TYR A 56 -21.09 8.24 -8.76
N TYR A 57 -20.20 7.36 -9.20
CA TYR A 57 -19.99 7.10 -10.62
C TYR A 57 -21.20 6.39 -11.24
N GLY A 58 -21.88 5.51 -10.51
CA GLY A 58 -23.09 4.84 -10.97
C GLY A 58 -24.26 5.82 -11.22
N THR A 59 -24.44 6.82 -10.36
CA THR A 59 -25.45 7.88 -10.58
C THR A 59 -25.07 8.81 -11.72
N PHE A 60 -23.79 9.17 -11.83
CA PHE A 60 -23.29 9.93 -12.98
C PHE A 60 -23.48 9.15 -14.30
N PHE A 61 -23.11 7.88 -14.33
CA PHE A 61 -23.25 7.01 -15.49
C PHE A 61 -24.71 6.86 -15.92
N SER A 62 -25.63 6.66 -14.98
CA SER A 62 -27.05 6.54 -15.32
C SER A 62 -27.62 7.84 -15.91
N LEU A 63 -27.28 8.99 -15.34
CA LEU A 63 -27.67 10.30 -15.89
C LEU A 63 -27.07 10.53 -17.28
N ALA A 64 -25.78 10.24 -17.46
CA ALA A 64 -25.09 10.38 -18.73
C ALA A 64 -25.67 9.44 -19.79
N ALA A 65 -25.88 8.17 -19.44
CA ALA A 65 -26.45 7.16 -20.33
C ALA A 65 -27.87 7.55 -20.77
N LEU A 66 -28.73 8.01 -19.86
CA LEU A 66 -30.07 8.49 -20.19
C LEU A 66 -30.01 9.73 -21.11
N GLY A 67 -29.19 10.73 -20.77
CA GLY A 67 -29.02 11.94 -21.58
C GLY A 67 -28.53 11.64 -23.00
N LEU A 68 -27.53 10.76 -23.12
CA LEU A 68 -26.99 10.32 -24.41
C LEU A 68 -27.99 9.49 -25.21
N THR A 69 -28.78 8.62 -24.55
CA THR A 69 -29.83 7.82 -25.20
C THR A 69 -30.91 8.72 -25.79
N ILE A 70 -31.41 9.68 -25.01
CA ILE A 70 -32.42 10.66 -25.47
C ILE A 70 -31.84 11.50 -26.63
N GLY A 71 -30.58 11.94 -26.51
CA GLY A 71 -29.88 12.68 -27.55
C GLY A 71 -29.69 11.90 -28.85
N ALA A 72 -29.35 10.61 -28.75
CA ALA A 72 -29.15 9.72 -29.88
C ALA A 72 -30.45 9.47 -30.65
N ILE A 73 -31.56 9.25 -29.93
CA ILE A 73 -32.90 9.07 -30.53
C ILE A 73 -33.34 10.37 -31.22
N LYS A 74 -33.25 11.51 -30.54
CA LYS A 74 -33.66 12.81 -31.10
C LYS A 74 -32.87 13.21 -32.34
N LYS A 75 -31.54 13.01 -32.33
CA LYS A 75 -30.66 13.38 -33.43
C LYS A 75 -30.50 12.27 -34.48
N LYS A 76 -31.10 11.09 -34.27
CA LYS A 76 -30.93 9.87 -35.10
C LYS A 76 -29.45 9.53 -35.38
N LYS A 77 -28.57 9.82 -34.41
CA LYS A 77 -27.12 9.60 -34.53
C LYS A 77 -26.68 8.61 -33.47
N SER A 78 -26.47 7.36 -33.88
CA SER A 78 -26.02 6.27 -32.99
C SER A 78 -24.60 6.49 -32.45
N VAL A 79 -23.80 7.35 -33.07
CA VAL A 79 -22.46 7.73 -32.60
C VAL A 79 -22.49 8.38 -31.21
N LEU A 80 -23.62 8.94 -30.77
CA LEU A 80 -23.76 9.47 -29.41
C LEU A 80 -23.65 8.38 -28.31
N PHE A 81 -23.76 7.09 -28.66
CA PHE A 81 -23.49 6.00 -27.73
C PHE A 81 -22.00 5.66 -27.60
N ALA A 82 -21.13 6.18 -28.47
CA ALA A 82 -19.69 5.91 -28.42
C ALA A 82 -19.06 6.10 -27.03
N PRO A 83 -19.37 7.16 -26.24
CA PRO A 83 -18.83 7.31 -24.89
C PRO A 83 -19.46 6.37 -23.85
N VAL A 84 -20.63 5.78 -24.09
CA VAL A 84 -21.27 4.86 -23.13
C VAL A 84 -20.47 3.58 -22.97
N VAL A 85 -19.85 3.09 -24.05
CA VAL A 85 -19.03 1.87 -24.05
C VAL A 85 -17.83 1.97 -23.09
N PRO A 86 -16.90 2.94 -23.24
CA PRO A 86 -15.77 3.06 -22.31
C PRO A 86 -16.23 3.37 -20.88
N LEU A 87 -17.28 4.18 -20.71
CA LEU A 87 -17.82 4.48 -19.37
C LEU A 87 -18.38 3.23 -18.66
N SER A 88 -19.04 2.34 -19.41
CA SER A 88 -19.55 1.07 -18.88
C SER A 88 -18.42 0.10 -18.50
N PHE A 89 -17.31 0.12 -19.25
CA PHE A 89 -16.14 -0.70 -18.95
C PHE A 89 -15.53 -0.32 -17.60
N VAL A 90 -15.40 0.98 -17.33
CA VAL A 90 -14.95 1.49 -16.02
C VAL A 90 -15.92 1.10 -14.91
N LEU A 91 -17.24 1.15 -15.15
CA LEU A 91 -18.24 0.74 -14.16
C LEU A 91 -18.07 -0.73 -13.77
N VAL A 92 -17.99 -1.62 -14.76
CA VAL A 92 -17.85 -3.08 -14.53
C VAL A 92 -16.53 -3.39 -13.83
N TYR A 93 -15.44 -2.74 -14.23
CA TYR A 93 -14.14 -2.87 -13.56
C TYR A 93 -14.24 -2.50 -12.07
N GLN A 94 -14.86 -1.35 -11.77
CA GLN A 94 -15.03 -0.90 -10.38
C GLN A 94 -15.97 -1.82 -9.58
N MET A 95 -16.98 -2.41 -10.23
CA MET A 95 -17.85 -3.40 -9.59
C MET A 95 -17.07 -4.67 -9.20
N ASP A 96 -16.25 -5.21 -10.10
CA ASP A 96 -15.41 -6.39 -9.82
C ASP A 96 -14.34 -6.08 -8.75
N MET A 97 -13.82 -4.85 -8.71
CA MET A 97 -12.89 -4.41 -7.67
C MET A 97 -13.55 -4.22 -6.29
N ALA A 98 -14.81 -3.78 -6.23
CA ALA A 98 -15.52 -3.49 -4.98
C ALA A 98 -16.17 -4.73 -4.34
N TYR A 99 -16.65 -5.67 -5.16
CA TYR A 99 -17.44 -6.83 -4.73
C TYR A 99 -17.00 -8.16 -5.33
N GLY A 100 -16.24 -8.13 -6.42
CA GLY A 100 -15.88 -9.32 -7.16
C GLY A 100 -14.55 -9.94 -6.74
N THR A 101 -13.94 -10.67 -7.66
CA THR A 101 -12.77 -11.50 -7.39
C THR A 101 -11.46 -10.88 -7.85
N LEU A 102 -11.50 -9.68 -8.44
CA LEU A 102 -10.32 -8.99 -8.97
C LEU A 102 -9.20 -8.88 -7.93
N ILE A 103 -9.52 -8.55 -6.68
CA ILE A 103 -8.52 -8.42 -5.60
C ILE A 103 -7.81 -9.74 -5.33
N TYR A 104 -8.54 -10.87 -5.34
CA TYR A 104 -7.93 -12.20 -5.14
C TYR A 104 -7.05 -12.61 -6.32
N ARG A 105 -7.47 -12.28 -7.55
CA ARG A 105 -6.69 -12.53 -8.77
C ARG A 105 -5.40 -11.71 -8.77
N MET A 106 -5.48 -10.41 -8.48
CA MET A 106 -4.32 -9.53 -8.34
C MET A 106 -3.36 -10.01 -7.26
N ARG A 107 -3.89 -10.51 -6.13
CA ARG A 107 -3.06 -11.09 -5.07
C ARG A 107 -2.29 -12.33 -5.58
N GLY A 108 -2.96 -13.23 -6.30
CA GLY A 108 -2.31 -14.41 -6.87
C GLY A 108 -1.23 -14.05 -7.90
N GLU A 109 -1.49 -13.07 -8.77
CA GLU A 109 -0.49 -12.54 -9.70
C GLU A 109 0.68 -11.89 -8.96
N ALA A 110 0.43 -11.10 -7.91
CA ALA A 110 1.47 -10.49 -7.11
C ALA A 110 2.36 -11.55 -6.42
N GLU A 111 1.77 -12.60 -5.87
CA GLU A 111 2.49 -13.74 -5.30
C GLU A 111 3.35 -14.44 -6.37
N SER A 112 2.83 -14.63 -7.58
CA SER A 112 3.59 -15.18 -8.71
C SER A 112 4.76 -14.29 -9.10
N ILE A 113 4.59 -12.96 -9.17
CA ILE A 113 5.65 -12.01 -9.53
C ILE A 113 6.76 -12.04 -8.47
N MET A 114 6.41 -12.06 -7.18
CA MET A 114 7.38 -12.13 -6.10
C MET A 114 8.27 -13.37 -6.16
N VAL A 115 7.76 -14.49 -6.66
CA VAL A 115 8.46 -15.78 -6.73
C VAL A 115 9.17 -15.97 -8.07
N ALA A 116 8.49 -15.73 -9.19
CA ALA A 116 8.96 -16.07 -10.53
C ALA A 116 9.69 -14.93 -11.24
N GLU A 117 9.43 -13.68 -10.86
CA GLU A 117 9.93 -12.49 -11.56
C GLU A 117 10.65 -11.52 -10.60
N HIS A 118 11.44 -12.05 -9.66
CA HIS A 118 12.13 -11.25 -8.66
C HIS A 118 13.03 -10.17 -9.28
N ASP A 119 13.67 -10.47 -10.41
CA ASP A 119 14.52 -9.53 -11.16
C ASP A 119 13.79 -8.24 -11.60
N ARG A 120 12.45 -8.28 -11.75
CA ARG A 120 11.66 -7.07 -12.08
C ARG A 120 11.39 -6.17 -10.88
N LEU A 121 11.62 -6.68 -9.67
CA LEU A 121 11.42 -5.96 -8.41
C LEU A 121 12.69 -5.25 -7.92
N ASP A 122 13.81 -5.45 -8.60
CA ASP A 122 15.06 -4.79 -8.28
C ASP A 122 14.92 -3.28 -8.42
N LEU A 123 15.36 -2.56 -7.37
CA LEU A 123 15.33 -1.12 -7.39
C LEU A 123 16.34 -0.59 -8.43
N PRO A 124 15.98 0.41 -9.23
CA PRO A 124 16.96 1.10 -10.06
C PRO A 124 18.03 1.71 -9.14
N HIS A 125 19.30 1.35 -9.39
CA HIS A 125 20.50 1.64 -8.57
C HIS A 125 20.72 0.75 -7.33
N GLY A 126 19.94 -0.32 -7.16
CA GLY A 126 20.11 -1.28 -6.07
C GLY A 126 19.72 -0.70 -4.70
N VAL A 127 20.05 -1.43 -3.63
CA VAL A 127 19.80 -0.94 -2.26
C VAL A 127 20.67 0.31 -1.99
N PRO A 128 20.11 1.38 -1.39
CA PRO A 128 20.88 2.58 -1.05
C PRO A 128 22.07 2.21 -0.16
N ASN A 129 23.27 2.29 -0.72
CA ASN A 129 24.51 2.08 0.03
C ASN A 129 24.82 3.33 0.88
N PHE A 130 25.68 3.17 1.89
CA PHE A 130 26.07 4.27 2.78
C PHE A 130 26.55 5.50 2.00
N GLU A 131 27.32 5.30 0.94
CA GLU A 131 27.84 6.37 0.09
C GLU A 131 26.74 7.16 -0.63
N SER A 132 25.69 6.49 -1.14
CA SER A 132 24.56 7.13 -1.80
C SER A 132 23.77 8.02 -0.82
N ILE A 133 23.60 7.56 0.43
CA ILE A 133 22.93 8.30 1.49
C ILE A 133 23.78 9.50 1.92
N GLU A 134 25.09 9.32 2.06
CA GLU A 134 25.99 10.40 2.45
C GLU A 134 26.12 11.47 1.35
N LYS A 135 26.19 11.05 0.08
CA LYS A 135 26.17 11.95 -1.07
C LYS A 135 24.86 12.74 -1.15
N ALA A 136 23.72 12.10 -0.93
CA ALA A 136 22.42 12.78 -0.87
C ALA A 136 22.35 13.79 0.29
N ARG A 137 22.89 13.44 1.46
CA ARG A 137 22.96 14.33 2.63
C ARG A 137 23.83 15.57 2.34
N ARG A 138 25.04 15.38 1.79
CA ARG A 138 25.94 16.48 1.42
C ARG A 138 25.33 17.40 0.35
N ALA A 139 24.65 16.83 -0.65
CA ALA A 139 23.94 17.62 -1.67
C ALA A 139 22.82 18.47 -1.07
N LYS A 140 22.06 17.94 -0.10
CA LYS A 140 20.99 18.67 0.58
C LYS A 140 21.53 19.82 1.45
N THR A 141 22.66 19.61 2.13
CA THR A 141 23.37 20.65 2.89
C THR A 141 23.94 21.73 1.98
N ALA A 142 24.53 21.36 0.83
CA ALA A 142 25.07 22.31 -0.14
C ALA A 142 23.98 23.19 -0.77
N LEU A 143 22.83 22.60 -1.12
CA LEU A 143 21.66 23.35 -1.62
C LEU A 143 21.10 24.33 -0.57
N GLY A 144 21.03 23.93 0.70
CA GLY A 144 20.63 24.83 1.79
C GLY A 144 21.55 26.06 1.90
N SER A 145 22.87 25.86 1.75
CA SER A 145 23.84 26.96 1.81
C SER A 145 23.81 27.92 0.61
N LEU A 146 23.25 27.49 -0.53
CA LEU A 146 23.10 28.33 -1.72
C LEU A 146 21.85 29.22 -1.68
N PHE A 147 20.83 28.84 -0.90
CA PHE A 147 19.60 29.64 -0.71
C PHE A 147 19.69 30.64 0.45
N GLU A 148 20.77 30.62 1.24
CA GLU A 148 21.07 31.59 2.32
C GLU A 148 21.99 32.76 1.88
N LYS A 149 22.23 32.94 0.57
CA LYS A 149 22.93 34.11 -0.01
C LYS A 149 22.00 34.91 -0.90
#